data_AF-A0A937FEQ1-F1
#
_entry.id   AF-A0A937FEQ1-F1
#
_cell.length_a   1.000
_cell.length_b   1.000
_cell.length_c   1.000
_cell.angle_alpha   90.00
_cell.angle_beta   90.00
_cell.angle_gamma   90.00
#
_symmetry.space_group_name_H-M   'P 1'
#
loop_
_entity.id
_entity.type
_entity.pdbx_description
1 polymer ?
#
loop_
_entity_poly.entity_id
_entity_poly.type
_entity_poly.pdbx_seq_one_letter_code
_entity_poly.pdbx_strand_id
1 'polypeptide(L)'
;MRDILDIRVADGEPYFKNNSVTKILDSFKIKRIAQINLSDFNSNIVRVSIPPNLNWSSYSNNVVRAIGRRKWDSISIKGNRKYDFNYLENFQRDVLAYGIIASIKIILMNNHKKISNSTIGIEDGGNVSNLPIIKQCAMYTNRILLITRNYKEASKIREYIIANYGVSPEIAFTEDKTENIDFIVTEYDKEYSSLGVWYLNNYYLPKNYIMHAINDVEFYLPELKEDIPPELLGVLLKSSKGNNKTVEEILNCNKIEISKIKLGKKEIKV
;
A
#
# COMPACT_ATOMS: atom_id res chain seq x y z
N MET A 1 21.26 -7.72 -15.76
CA MET A 1 19.90 -8.08 -15.35
C MET A 1 19.78 -7.90 -13.85
N ARG A 2 18.79 -7.15 -13.38
CA ARG A 2 18.57 -6.85 -11.96
C ARG A 2 17.92 -8.06 -11.27
N ASP A 3 18.50 -8.52 -10.16
CA ASP A 3 17.92 -9.59 -9.35
C ASP A 3 16.96 -9.01 -8.31
N ILE A 4 15.67 -9.30 -8.47
CA ILE A 4 14.59 -8.85 -7.60
C ILE A 4 14.11 -10.01 -6.75
N LEU A 5 13.99 -9.81 -5.44
CA LEU A 5 13.28 -10.73 -4.56
C LEU A 5 11.83 -10.26 -4.38
N ASP A 6 10.86 -11.10 -4.75
CA ASP A 6 9.44 -10.86 -4.52
C ASP A 6 8.94 -11.78 -3.40
N ILE A 7 8.77 -11.22 -2.20
CA ILE A 7 8.29 -11.94 -1.02
C ILE A 7 6.77 -11.82 -0.96
N ARG A 8 6.08 -12.96 -0.90
CA ARG A 8 4.62 -13.03 -0.73
C ARG A 8 4.26 -13.84 0.50
N VAL A 9 3.26 -13.40 1.24
CA VAL A 9 2.67 -14.25 2.28
C VAL A 9 1.91 -15.41 1.61
N ALA A 10 2.10 -16.61 2.12
CA ALA A 10 1.42 -17.82 1.67
C ALA A 10 -0.08 -17.76 1.96
N ASP A 11 -0.87 -18.39 1.11
CA ASP A 11 -2.30 -18.59 1.36
C ASP A 11 -2.52 -19.42 2.64
N GLY A 12 -3.52 -19.04 3.43
CA GLY A 12 -3.89 -19.73 4.66
C GLY A 12 -4.45 -18.79 5.72
N GLU A 13 -4.95 -19.37 6.82
CA GLU A 13 -5.44 -18.59 7.95
C GLU A 13 -4.26 -17.88 8.66
N PRO A 14 -4.33 -16.54 8.81
CA PRO A 14 -3.30 -15.82 9.53
C PRO A 14 -3.28 -16.19 11.02
N TYR A 15 -2.09 -16.20 11.62
CA TYR A 15 -1.90 -16.51 13.03
C TYR A 15 -0.92 -15.57 13.73
N PHE A 16 -0.97 -15.52 15.06
CA PHE A 16 -0.18 -14.60 15.89
C PHE A 16 0.63 -15.37 16.94
N LYS A 17 1.68 -16.09 16.52
CA LYS A 17 2.53 -16.88 17.44
C LYS A 17 3.98 -16.42 17.37
N ASN A 18 4.64 -16.28 18.51
CA ASN A 18 6.06 -15.91 18.61
C ASN A 18 6.76 -16.70 19.71
N ASN A 19 7.14 -17.94 19.41
CA ASN A 19 7.93 -18.79 20.29
C ASN A 19 8.94 -19.60 19.46
N SER A 20 9.92 -20.23 20.12
CA SER A 20 11.01 -20.94 19.46
C SER A 20 10.53 -22.04 18.51
N VAL A 21 9.50 -22.81 18.91
CA VAL A 21 8.90 -23.85 18.07
C VAL A 21 8.29 -23.24 16.81
N THR A 22 7.52 -22.16 16.95
CA THR A 22 6.92 -21.44 15.82
C THR A 22 7.99 -20.91 14.89
N LYS A 23 9.07 -20.32 15.42
CA LYS A 23 10.19 -19.83 14.60
C LYS A 23 10.82 -20.94 13.76
N ILE A 24 10.94 -22.15 14.29
CA ILE A 24 11.47 -23.31 13.54
C ILE A 24 10.48 -23.73 12.47
N LEU A 25 9.20 -23.95 12.83
CA LEU A 25 8.14 -24.33 11.89
C LEU A 25 7.97 -23.33 10.76
N ASP A 26 7.99 -22.03 11.08
CA ASP A 26 7.89 -20.95 10.10
C ASP A 26 9.03 -21.01 9.08
N SER A 27 10.25 -21.37 9.50
CA SER A 27 11.40 -21.46 8.58
C SER A 27 11.22 -22.56 7.53
N PHE A 28 10.64 -23.70 7.90
CA PHE A 28 10.31 -24.78 6.96
C PHE A 28 9.16 -24.44 6.01
N LYS A 29 8.34 -23.43 6.35
CA LYS A 29 7.25 -22.95 5.50
C LYS A 29 7.73 -21.94 4.45
N ILE A 30 8.94 -21.39 4.56
CA ILE A 30 9.50 -20.48 3.57
C ILE A 30 9.91 -21.27 2.33
N LYS A 31 9.34 -20.93 1.17
CA LYS A 31 9.54 -21.70 -0.06
C LYS A 31 9.73 -20.78 -1.26
N ARG A 32 10.70 -21.11 -2.12
CA ARG A 32 10.80 -20.49 -3.44
C ARG A 32 9.65 -21.02 -4.32
N ILE A 33 8.85 -20.13 -4.87
CA ILE A 33 7.66 -20.48 -5.66
C ILE A 33 7.95 -20.36 -7.16
N ALA A 34 8.67 -19.33 -7.57
CA ALA A 34 8.93 -19.07 -8.99
C ALA A 34 10.28 -18.37 -9.22
N GLN A 35 10.74 -18.48 -10.46
CA GLN A 35 11.77 -17.63 -11.03
C GLN A 35 11.29 -17.14 -12.38
N ILE A 36 11.22 -15.82 -12.57
CA ILE A 36 10.64 -15.18 -13.75
C ILE A 36 11.70 -14.26 -14.34
N ASN A 37 12.03 -14.46 -15.61
CA ASN A 37 12.89 -13.56 -16.36
C ASN A 37 12.03 -12.57 -17.15
N LEU A 38 12.20 -11.29 -16.88
CA LEU A 38 11.56 -10.18 -17.59
C LEU A 38 12.61 -9.42 -18.38
N SER A 39 12.78 -9.81 -19.64
CA SER A 39 13.77 -9.21 -20.53
C SER A 39 13.50 -7.72 -20.76
N ASP A 40 12.23 -7.33 -20.93
CA ASP A 40 11.83 -5.92 -21.18
C ASP A 40 12.18 -5.00 -20.01
N PHE A 41 12.16 -5.52 -18.78
CA PHE A 41 12.56 -4.79 -17.57
C PHE A 41 14.03 -5.04 -17.17
N ASN A 42 14.78 -5.80 -17.97
CA ASN A 42 16.12 -6.31 -17.68
C ASN A 42 16.20 -6.84 -16.24
N SER A 43 15.22 -7.67 -15.84
CA SER A 43 15.02 -8.09 -14.46
C SER A 43 14.76 -9.59 -14.33
N ASN A 44 15.26 -10.18 -13.24
CA ASN A 44 15.02 -11.57 -12.86
C ASN A 44 14.38 -11.58 -11.47
N ILE A 45 13.10 -11.96 -11.43
CA ILE A 45 12.30 -12.00 -10.22
C ILE A 45 12.39 -13.40 -9.63
N VAL A 46 12.84 -13.50 -8.38
CA VAL A 46 12.75 -14.72 -7.58
C VAL A 46 11.61 -14.53 -6.59
N ARG A 47 10.56 -15.34 -6.73
CA ARG A 47 9.37 -15.28 -5.85
C ARG A 47 9.52 -16.26 -4.70
N VAL A 48 9.34 -15.77 -3.47
CA VAL A 48 9.42 -16.55 -2.23
C VAL A 48 8.15 -16.39 -1.41
N SER A 49 7.59 -17.51 -0.96
CA SER A 49 6.50 -17.56 0.01
C SER A 49 7.05 -17.49 1.42
N ILE A 50 6.43 -16.70 2.29
CA ILE A 50 6.61 -16.74 3.74
C ILE A 50 5.30 -17.12 4.45
N PRO A 51 5.32 -17.72 5.65
CA PRO A 51 4.09 -18.09 6.35
C PRO A 51 3.25 -16.86 6.79
N PRO A 52 1.92 -16.99 6.93
CA PRO A 52 1.00 -15.91 7.30
C PRO A 52 1.01 -15.61 8.81
N ASN A 53 2.20 -15.44 9.40
CA ASN A 53 2.35 -15.08 10.81
C ASN A 53 2.32 -13.56 10.97
N LEU A 54 1.23 -13.02 11.51
CA LEU A 54 1.00 -11.59 11.70
C LEU A 54 1.56 -11.05 13.01
N ASN A 55 2.27 -11.85 13.80
CA ASN A 55 3.08 -11.30 14.89
C ASN A 55 4.30 -10.57 14.30
N TRP A 56 4.42 -9.25 14.54
CA TRP A 56 5.50 -8.41 14.01
C TRP A 56 6.91 -9.03 14.10
N SER A 57 7.30 -9.53 15.28
CA SER A 57 8.63 -10.12 15.47
C SER A 57 8.83 -11.37 14.62
N SER A 58 7.80 -12.22 14.50
CA SER A 58 7.90 -13.43 13.67
C SER A 58 7.82 -13.11 12.18
N TYR A 59 6.95 -12.18 11.79
CA TYR A 59 6.85 -11.64 10.43
C TYR A 59 8.21 -11.12 9.95
N SER A 60 8.81 -10.20 10.72
CA SER A 60 10.12 -9.60 10.44
C SER A 60 11.21 -10.66 10.33
N ASN A 61 11.24 -11.64 11.23
CA ASN A 61 12.18 -12.76 11.15
C ASN A 61 12.00 -13.60 9.87
N ASN A 62 10.75 -13.83 9.44
CA ASN A 62 10.46 -14.60 8.24
C ASN A 62 10.85 -13.84 6.97
N VAL A 63 10.64 -12.52 6.92
CA VAL A 63 11.15 -11.65 5.85
C VAL A 63 12.68 -11.72 5.77
N VAL A 64 13.38 -11.54 6.90
CA VAL A 64 14.86 -11.61 6.95
C VAL A 64 15.38 -12.97 6.48
N ARG A 65 14.71 -14.06 6.87
CA ARG A 65 15.07 -15.41 6.41
C ARG A 65 14.83 -15.60 4.90
N ALA A 66 13.74 -15.06 4.36
CA ALA A 66 13.46 -15.11 2.93
C ALA A 66 14.49 -14.32 2.11
N ILE A 67 14.95 -13.17 2.63
CA ILE A 67 16.07 -12.41 2.05
C ILE A 67 17.35 -13.25 2.05
N GLY A 68 17.61 -13.93 3.16
CA GLY A 68 18.76 -14.80 3.33
C GLY A 68 20.08 -14.03 3.28
N ARG A 69 21.13 -14.67 2.77
CA ARG A 69 22.48 -14.07 2.62
C ARG A 69 22.77 -13.57 1.21
N ARG A 70 21.83 -13.71 0.28
CA ARG A 70 22.01 -13.29 -1.12
C ARG A 70 21.91 -11.77 -1.20
N LYS A 71 22.73 -11.17 -2.06
CA LYS A 71 22.60 -9.77 -2.43
C LYS A 71 21.51 -9.66 -3.50
N TRP A 72 20.48 -8.88 -3.20
CA TRP A 72 19.39 -8.56 -4.10
C TRP A 72 19.51 -7.09 -4.50
N ASP A 73 19.23 -6.76 -5.76
CA ASP A 73 19.25 -5.37 -6.21
C ASP A 73 18.06 -4.60 -5.64
N SER A 74 16.94 -5.29 -5.42
CA SER A 74 15.72 -4.73 -4.84
C SER A 74 14.84 -5.82 -4.24
N ILE A 75 13.98 -5.43 -3.30
CA ILE A 75 13.05 -6.32 -2.61
C ILE A 75 11.63 -5.75 -2.76
N SER A 76 10.71 -6.61 -3.17
CA SER A 76 9.26 -6.40 -3.12
C SER A 76 8.69 -7.28 -2.03
N ILE A 77 7.77 -6.75 -1.22
CA ILE A 77 7.06 -7.52 -0.19
C ILE A 77 5.57 -7.23 -0.31
N LYS A 78 4.77 -8.30 -0.47
CA LYS A 78 3.31 -8.27 -0.36
C LYS A 78 2.89 -9.23 0.75
N GLY A 79 2.72 -8.71 1.96
CA GLY A 79 2.32 -9.50 3.13
C GLY A 79 1.31 -8.77 3.99
N ASN A 80 1.74 -8.25 5.15
CA ASN A 80 0.94 -7.31 5.93
C ASN A 80 1.43 -5.91 5.63
N ARG A 81 0.64 -5.14 4.87
CA ARG A 81 1.11 -3.87 4.33
C ARG A 81 1.49 -2.87 5.41
N LYS A 82 0.83 -2.89 6.59
CA LYS A 82 1.26 -2.11 7.77
C LYS A 82 2.73 -2.36 8.13
N TYR A 83 3.19 -3.61 8.02
CA TYR A 83 4.56 -4.02 8.30
C TYR A 83 5.50 -3.82 7.11
N ASP A 84 4.98 -4.02 5.90
CA ASP A 84 5.74 -3.95 4.66
C ASP A 84 6.32 -2.57 4.41
N PHE A 85 5.64 -1.50 4.83
CA PHE A 85 6.14 -0.12 4.71
C PHE A 85 7.58 0.06 5.23
N ASN A 86 8.00 -0.71 6.24
CA ASN A 86 9.37 -0.65 6.78
C ASN A 86 10.45 -1.19 5.83
N TYR A 87 10.05 -1.97 4.83
CA TYR A 87 10.94 -2.62 3.85
C TYR A 87 10.85 -1.99 2.46
N LEU A 88 9.79 -1.23 2.18
CA LEU A 88 9.59 -0.58 0.88
C LEU A 88 10.48 0.65 0.73
N GLU A 89 11.10 0.77 -0.44
CA GLU A 89 11.77 2.00 -0.87
C GLU A 89 10.77 3.11 -1.17
N ASN A 90 11.24 4.36 -1.19
CA ASN A 90 10.39 5.54 -1.41
C ASN A 90 9.52 5.43 -2.67
N PHE A 91 10.09 5.00 -3.81
CA PHE A 91 9.32 4.91 -5.05
C PHE A 91 8.25 3.81 -5.02
N GLN A 92 8.49 2.68 -4.32
CA GLN A 92 7.46 1.67 -4.11
C GLN A 92 6.30 2.22 -3.27
N ARG A 93 6.61 3.03 -2.26
CA ARG A 93 5.58 3.72 -1.45
C ARG A 93 4.80 4.74 -2.27
N ASP A 94 5.45 5.44 -3.19
CA ASP A 94 4.79 6.38 -4.10
C ASP A 94 3.84 5.65 -5.07
N VAL A 95 4.23 4.47 -5.59
CA VAL A 95 3.35 3.63 -6.44
C VAL A 95 2.17 3.06 -5.65
N LEU A 96 2.40 2.61 -4.41
CA LEU A 96 1.33 2.19 -3.52
C LEU A 96 0.36 3.35 -3.22
N ALA A 97 0.88 4.53 -2.87
CA ALA A 97 0.07 5.72 -2.63
C ALA A 97 -0.77 6.10 -3.86
N TYR A 98 -0.20 6.04 -5.06
CA TYR A 98 -0.96 6.22 -6.30
C TYR A 98 -2.11 5.21 -6.41
N GLY A 99 -1.84 3.92 -6.20
CA GLY A 99 -2.86 2.87 -6.25
C GLY A 99 -4.00 3.09 -5.25
N ILE A 100 -3.67 3.53 -4.03
CA ILE A 100 -4.66 3.92 -3.01
C ILE A 100 -5.57 5.02 -3.56
N ILE A 101 -5.00 6.15 -4.00
CA ILE A 101 -5.79 7.31 -4.41
C ILE A 101 -6.56 7.07 -5.70
N ALA A 102 -6.00 6.34 -6.66
CA ALA A 102 -6.69 5.96 -7.88
C ALA A 102 -7.88 5.03 -7.60
N SER A 103 -7.75 4.07 -6.67
CA SER A 103 -8.89 3.23 -6.26
C SER A 103 -9.99 4.02 -5.55
N ILE A 104 -9.62 4.99 -4.70
CA ILE A 104 -10.56 5.92 -4.06
C ILE A 104 -11.30 6.73 -5.12
N LYS A 105 -10.58 7.27 -6.12
CA LYS A 105 -11.18 8.03 -7.23
C LYS A 105 -12.23 7.21 -7.98
N ILE A 106 -11.94 5.94 -8.30
CA ILE A 106 -12.87 5.03 -8.97
C ILE A 106 -14.13 4.82 -8.12
N ILE A 107 -13.98 4.56 -6.82
CA ILE A 107 -15.12 4.31 -5.92
C ILE A 107 -15.96 5.57 -5.70
N LEU A 108 -15.33 6.74 -5.57
CA LEU A 108 -16.06 8.01 -5.49
C LEU A 108 -16.86 8.27 -6.77
N MET A 109 -16.28 8.03 -7.95
CA MET A 109 -16.98 8.19 -9.23
C MET A 109 -18.21 7.28 -9.33
N ASN A 110 -18.10 6.02 -8.90
CA ASN A 110 -19.22 5.08 -8.85
C ASN A 110 -20.33 5.53 -7.87
N ASN A 111 -20.02 6.41 -6.93
CA ASN A 111 -20.96 7.04 -6.00
C ASN A 111 -21.32 8.49 -6.41
N HIS A 112 -21.10 8.86 -7.68
CA HIS A 112 -21.38 10.19 -8.23
C HIS A 112 -20.66 11.36 -7.51
N LYS A 113 -19.53 11.07 -6.86
CA LYS A 113 -18.64 12.07 -6.25
C LYS A 113 -17.36 12.24 -7.05
N LYS A 114 -16.80 13.45 -7.00
CA LYS A 114 -15.48 13.77 -7.57
C LYS A 114 -14.48 13.93 -6.43
N ILE A 115 -13.30 13.31 -6.57
CA ILE A 115 -12.24 13.39 -5.56
C ILE A 115 -11.85 14.85 -5.20
N SER A 116 -11.89 15.76 -6.17
CA SER A 116 -11.60 17.19 -5.97
C SER A 116 -12.50 17.89 -4.96
N ASN A 117 -13.72 17.36 -4.76
CA ASN A 117 -14.72 17.91 -3.84
C ASN A 117 -14.88 17.04 -2.58
N SER A 118 -14.13 15.94 -2.49
CA SER A 118 -14.24 14.96 -1.42
C SER A 118 -13.22 15.21 -0.31
N THR A 119 -13.68 15.05 0.93
CA THR A 119 -12.82 15.10 2.11
C THR A 119 -12.18 13.73 2.33
N ILE A 120 -10.84 13.69 2.31
CA ILE A 120 -10.07 12.47 2.55
C ILE A 120 -9.39 12.57 3.92
N GLY A 121 -9.79 11.68 4.83
CA GLY A 121 -9.16 11.52 6.14
C GLY A 121 -7.99 10.55 6.09
N ILE A 122 -6.89 10.91 6.73
CA ILE A 122 -5.70 10.05 6.87
C ILE A 122 -5.43 9.87 8.35
N GLU A 123 -5.67 8.65 8.83
CA GLU A 123 -5.39 8.25 10.20
C GLU A 123 -3.90 8.09 10.45
N ASP A 124 -3.49 8.44 11.67
CA ASP A 124 -2.10 8.68 12.02
C ASP A 124 -1.39 9.63 11.03
N GLY A 125 -2.09 10.71 10.63
CA GLY A 125 -1.59 11.69 9.65
C GLY A 125 -0.32 12.46 10.07
N GLY A 126 0.14 12.29 11.32
CA GLY A 126 1.41 12.82 11.82
C GLY A 126 2.59 11.87 11.62
N ASN A 127 2.36 10.67 11.10
CA ASN A 127 3.40 9.68 10.83
C ASN A 127 4.02 9.90 9.44
N VAL A 128 5.34 10.08 9.39
CA VAL A 128 6.09 10.32 8.15
C VAL A 128 5.93 9.17 7.14
N SER A 129 5.62 7.96 7.58
CA SER A 129 5.34 6.82 6.71
C SER A 129 4.11 7.04 5.82
N ASN A 130 3.15 7.86 6.26
CA ASN A 130 1.95 8.22 5.51
C ASN A 130 2.17 9.38 4.53
N LEU A 131 3.34 10.03 4.54
CA LEU A 131 3.62 11.18 3.69
C LEU A 131 3.40 10.92 2.18
N PRO A 132 3.77 9.76 1.60
CA PRO A 132 3.48 9.46 0.19
C PRO A 132 1.97 9.50 -0.14
N ILE A 133 1.13 9.00 0.78
CA ILE A 133 -0.34 9.02 0.64
C ILE A 133 -0.85 10.45 0.73
N ILE A 134 -0.37 11.23 1.71
CA ILE A 134 -0.76 12.64 1.89
C ILE A 134 -0.38 13.48 0.65
N LYS A 135 0.84 13.29 0.12
CA LYS A 135 1.30 13.93 -1.12
C LYS A 135 0.39 13.60 -2.29
N GLN A 136 0.05 12.32 -2.46
CA GLN A 136 -0.85 11.93 -3.55
C GLN A 136 -2.26 12.50 -3.37
N CYS A 137 -2.82 12.52 -2.16
CA CYS A 137 -4.08 13.22 -1.90
C CYS A 137 -4.00 14.69 -2.32
N ALA A 138 -2.92 15.39 -1.98
CA ALA A 138 -2.75 16.82 -2.27
C ALA A 138 -2.68 17.14 -3.77
N MET A 139 -2.41 16.15 -4.63
CA MET A 139 -2.50 16.32 -6.09
C MET A 139 -3.94 16.33 -6.61
N TYR A 140 -4.90 15.76 -5.88
CA TYR A 140 -6.26 15.53 -6.39
C TYR A 140 -7.39 16.11 -5.54
N THR A 141 -7.13 16.50 -4.29
CA THR A 141 -8.12 17.15 -3.41
C THR A 141 -7.50 18.27 -2.58
N ASN A 142 -8.29 19.31 -2.36
CA ASN A 142 -7.95 20.41 -1.45
C ASN A 142 -8.45 20.16 -0.03
N ARG A 143 -9.17 19.06 0.23
CA ARG A 143 -9.82 18.74 1.51
C ARG A 143 -9.19 17.50 2.13
N ILE A 144 -8.07 17.70 2.81
CA ILE A 144 -7.34 16.64 3.51
C ILE A 144 -7.46 16.85 5.01
N LEU A 145 -7.86 15.80 5.73
CA LEU A 145 -7.90 15.80 7.19
C LEU A 145 -6.85 14.84 7.74
N LEU A 146 -5.86 15.37 8.44
CA LEU A 146 -4.84 14.59 9.16
C LEU A 146 -5.38 14.27 10.56
N ILE A 147 -5.73 13.02 10.78
CA ILE A 147 -6.30 12.55 12.06
C ILE A 147 -5.15 11.98 12.88
N THR A 148 -4.71 12.66 13.94
CA THR A 148 -3.56 12.24 14.74
C THR A 148 -3.46 12.94 16.08
N ARG A 149 -2.80 12.29 17.04
CA ARG A 149 -2.38 12.90 18.31
C ARG A 149 -1.01 13.58 18.21
N ASN A 150 -0.22 13.30 17.17
CA ASN A 150 1.10 13.88 16.97
C ASN A 150 1.04 15.22 16.22
N TYR A 151 0.50 16.25 16.87
CA TYR A 151 0.29 17.56 16.27
C TYR A 151 1.59 18.21 15.74
N LYS A 152 2.73 17.97 16.41
CA LYS A 152 4.02 18.56 16.03
C LYS A 152 4.47 18.06 14.66
N GLU A 153 4.49 16.75 14.44
CA GLU A 153 4.88 16.20 13.14
C GLU A 153 3.81 16.48 12.08
N ALA A 154 2.52 16.42 12.43
CA ALA A 154 1.43 16.77 11.52
C ALA A 154 1.53 18.22 11.02
N SER A 155 1.95 19.17 11.88
CA SER A 155 2.15 20.56 11.50
C SER A 155 3.28 20.73 10.49
N LYS A 156 4.40 20.01 10.66
CA LYS A 156 5.51 20.00 9.69
C LYS A 156 5.08 19.42 8.35
N ILE A 157 4.31 18.33 8.38
CA ILE A 157 3.74 17.72 7.17
C ILE A 157 2.81 18.73 6.48
N ARG A 158 1.91 19.39 7.23
CA ARG A 158 1.02 20.42 6.69
C ARG A 158 1.79 21.56 6.02
N GLU A 159 2.81 22.11 6.67
CA GLU A 159 3.66 23.16 6.09
C GLU A 159 4.33 22.71 4.79
N TYR A 160 4.86 21.49 4.78
CA TYR A 160 5.43 20.89 3.58
C TYR A 160 4.39 20.78 2.46
N ILE A 161 3.17 20.33 2.76
CA ILE A 161 2.10 20.18 1.77
C ILE A 161 1.65 21.55 1.23
N ILE A 162 1.50 22.56 2.09
CA ILE A 162 1.18 23.93 1.66
C ILE A 162 2.25 24.44 0.69
N ALA A 163 3.53 24.31 1.06
CA ALA A 163 4.64 24.84 0.26
C ALA A 163 4.80 24.17 -1.10
N ASN A 164 4.49 22.87 -1.22
CA ASN A 164 4.74 22.09 -2.44
C ASN A 164 3.50 21.86 -3.31
N TYR A 165 2.30 21.94 -2.73
CA TYR A 165 1.04 21.60 -3.41
C TYR A 165 -0.03 22.69 -3.31
N GLY A 166 0.17 23.74 -2.48
CA GLY A 166 -0.83 24.80 -2.30
C GLY A 166 -2.08 24.36 -1.54
N VAL A 167 -2.08 23.16 -0.97
CA VAL A 167 -3.19 22.60 -0.18
C VAL A 167 -2.89 22.78 1.30
N SER A 168 -3.89 23.15 2.09
CA SER A 168 -3.77 23.32 3.54
C SER A 168 -4.52 22.21 4.28
N PRO A 169 -3.88 21.06 4.57
CA PRO A 169 -4.50 20.00 5.37
C PRO A 169 -5.00 20.51 6.73
N GLU A 170 -6.21 20.11 7.10
CA GLU A 170 -6.74 20.28 8.44
C GLU A 170 -6.16 19.22 9.38
N ILE A 171 -6.02 19.52 10.67
CA ILE A 171 -5.53 18.58 11.68
C ILE A 171 -6.64 18.38 12.71
N ALA A 172 -7.00 17.14 13.01
CA ALA A 172 -7.99 16.80 14.03
C ALA A 172 -7.52 15.67 14.95
N PHE A 173 -8.06 15.67 16.16
CA PHE A 173 -7.93 14.55 17.11
C PHE A 173 -9.02 13.50 16.83
N THR A 174 -8.72 12.25 17.18
CA THR A 174 -9.31 11.02 16.64
C THR A 174 -10.80 10.78 16.90
N GLU A 175 -11.45 11.56 17.77
CA GLU A 175 -12.73 11.16 18.39
C GLU A 175 -13.96 11.90 17.84
N ASP A 176 -13.85 13.13 17.30
CA ASP A 176 -15.04 13.99 17.12
C ASP A 176 -15.42 14.36 15.67
N LYS A 177 -14.68 13.90 14.63
CA LYS A 177 -14.86 14.43 13.26
C LYS A 177 -14.74 13.43 12.11
N THR A 178 -15.35 12.24 12.21
CA THR A 178 -15.46 11.35 11.04
C THR A 178 -16.75 11.55 10.23
N GLU A 179 -17.77 12.21 10.80
CA GLU A 179 -19.14 12.27 10.25
C GLU A 179 -19.30 13.05 8.94
N ASN A 180 -18.25 13.66 8.39
CA ASN A 180 -18.28 14.35 7.09
C ASN A 180 -17.09 13.99 6.19
N ILE A 181 -16.45 12.84 6.46
CA ILE A 181 -15.34 12.34 5.65
C ILE A 181 -15.89 11.40 4.58
N ASP A 182 -15.56 11.68 3.32
CA ASP A 182 -15.95 10.80 2.22
C ASP A 182 -15.12 9.51 2.22
N PHE A 183 -13.80 9.63 2.42
CA PHE A 183 -12.93 8.46 2.44
C PHE A 183 -11.91 8.53 3.56
N ILE A 184 -11.66 7.41 4.23
CA ILE A 184 -10.61 7.31 5.26
C ILE A 184 -9.53 6.34 4.80
N VAL A 185 -8.26 6.70 4.94
CA VAL A 185 -7.12 5.80 4.81
C VAL A 185 -6.57 5.53 6.20
N THR A 186 -6.44 4.26 6.58
CA THR A 186 -6.13 3.90 7.97
C THR A 186 -5.31 2.63 8.11
N GLU A 187 -4.47 2.59 9.15
CA GLU A 187 -3.79 1.39 9.63
C GLU A 187 -4.45 0.76 10.86
N TYR A 188 -5.59 1.30 11.30
CA TYR A 188 -6.33 0.84 12.46
C TYR A 188 -7.46 -0.12 12.06
N ASP A 189 -7.58 -1.19 12.84
CA ASP A 189 -8.57 -2.26 12.68
C ASP A 189 -9.91 -1.85 13.32
N LYS A 190 -10.51 -0.74 12.84
CA LYS A 190 -11.79 -0.23 13.33
C LYS A 190 -12.73 0.17 12.19
N GLU A 191 -14.02 0.23 12.50
CA GLU A 191 -15.07 0.68 11.58
C GLU A 191 -15.24 2.20 11.64
N TYR A 192 -15.78 2.77 10.58
CA TYR A 192 -16.00 4.20 10.42
C TYR A 192 -17.39 4.46 9.85
N SER A 193 -17.84 5.72 9.80
CA SER A 193 -19.12 6.12 9.20
C SER A 193 -18.97 6.74 7.80
N SER A 194 -17.76 6.77 7.24
CA SER A 194 -17.47 7.34 5.92
C SER A 194 -18.10 6.56 4.75
N LEU A 195 -18.07 7.15 3.54
CA LEU A 195 -18.54 6.45 2.33
C LEU A 195 -17.64 5.25 1.98
N GLY A 196 -16.34 5.35 2.23
CA GLY A 196 -15.41 4.23 2.12
C GLY A 196 -14.20 4.33 3.03
N VAL A 197 -13.52 3.21 3.22
CA VAL A 197 -12.31 3.09 4.05
C VAL A 197 -11.28 2.25 3.33
N TRP A 198 -10.05 2.75 3.24
CA TRP A 198 -8.91 2.05 2.68
C TRP A 198 -8.02 1.57 3.85
N TYR A 199 -7.98 0.26 4.07
CA TYR A 199 -7.25 -0.36 5.16
C TYR A 199 -5.85 -0.79 4.72
N LEU A 200 -4.83 -0.19 5.35
CA LEU A 200 -3.42 -0.61 5.24
C LEU A 200 -3.18 -1.98 5.88
N ASN A 201 -4.00 -2.39 6.85
CA ASN A 201 -4.02 -3.78 7.28
C ASN A 201 -4.92 -4.58 6.32
N ASN A 202 -4.30 -5.23 5.34
CA ASN A 202 -5.01 -5.99 4.31
C ASN A 202 -5.70 -7.28 4.83
N TYR A 203 -5.47 -7.65 6.09
CA TYR A 203 -6.14 -8.77 6.76
C TYR A 203 -7.38 -8.35 7.56
N TYR A 204 -7.56 -7.06 7.80
CA TYR A 204 -8.75 -6.58 8.51
C TYR A 204 -9.98 -6.70 7.61
N LEU A 205 -11.04 -7.25 8.18
CA LEU A 205 -12.36 -7.33 7.56
C LEU A 205 -13.37 -6.70 8.52
N PRO A 206 -13.96 -5.54 8.18
CA PRO A 206 -15.00 -4.95 9.01
C PRO A 206 -16.21 -5.89 9.07
N LYS A 207 -16.94 -5.86 10.19
CA LYS A 207 -18.17 -6.64 10.38
C LYS A 207 -19.30 -6.05 9.55
N ASN A 208 -19.34 -4.73 9.45
CA ASN A 208 -20.35 -4.02 8.67
C ASN A 208 -19.87 -3.76 7.23
N TYR A 209 -20.46 -4.46 6.26
CA TYR A 209 -20.13 -4.36 4.83
C TYR A 209 -20.89 -3.25 4.09
N ILE A 210 -21.64 -2.39 4.80
CA ILE A 210 -22.36 -1.27 4.17
C ILE A 210 -21.38 -0.29 3.49
N MET A 211 -20.11 -0.30 3.90
CA MET A 211 -19.06 0.58 3.40
C MET A 211 -18.17 -0.09 2.35
N HIS A 212 -17.62 0.71 1.42
CA HIS A 212 -16.55 0.26 0.54
C HIS A 212 -15.24 0.10 1.32
N ALA A 213 -15.04 -1.06 1.94
CA ALA A 213 -13.82 -1.43 2.63
C ALA A 213 -12.77 -1.96 1.64
N ILE A 214 -11.85 -1.10 1.20
CA ILE A 214 -10.76 -1.47 0.30
C ILE A 214 -9.57 -1.95 1.12
N ASN A 215 -8.97 -3.06 0.72
CA ASN A 215 -7.79 -3.60 1.41
C ASN A 215 -6.65 -3.98 0.46
N ASP A 216 -6.88 -3.94 -0.86
CA ASP A 216 -5.82 -4.18 -1.84
C ASP A 216 -6.14 -3.60 -3.21
N VAL A 217 -5.08 -3.38 -3.99
CA VAL A 217 -5.15 -3.00 -5.41
C VAL A 217 -4.08 -3.75 -6.17
N GLU A 218 -4.38 -4.16 -7.39
CA GLU A 218 -3.41 -4.80 -8.28
C GLU A 218 -3.44 -4.12 -9.66
N PHE A 219 -2.29 -4.16 -10.32
CA PHE A 219 -2.08 -3.64 -11.65
C PHE A 219 -1.82 -4.79 -12.61
N TYR A 220 -2.43 -4.76 -13.79
CA TYR A 220 -2.11 -5.75 -14.80
C TYR A 220 -0.82 -5.36 -15.52
N LEU A 221 0.17 -6.26 -15.53
CA LEU A 221 1.39 -6.07 -16.30
C LEU A 221 1.40 -7.07 -17.48
N PRO A 222 1.18 -6.61 -18.73
CA PRO A 222 1.10 -7.49 -19.90
C PRO A 222 2.29 -8.43 -20.09
N GLU A 223 3.49 -7.96 -19.75
CA GLU A 223 4.75 -8.71 -19.86
C GLU A 223 4.80 -9.92 -18.92
N LEU A 224 4.14 -9.83 -17.75
CA LEU A 224 3.98 -10.94 -16.83
C LEU A 224 2.71 -11.76 -17.07
N LYS A 225 1.75 -11.20 -17.82
CA LYS A 225 0.38 -11.76 -17.97
C LYS A 225 -0.27 -12.06 -16.62
N GLU A 226 0.06 -11.27 -15.61
CA GLU A 226 -0.42 -11.44 -14.25
C GLU A 226 -0.72 -10.07 -13.63
N ASP A 227 -1.65 -10.07 -12.67
CA ASP A 227 -1.86 -8.93 -11.80
C ASP A 227 -0.75 -8.88 -10.75
N ILE A 228 -0.12 -7.71 -10.60
CA ILE A 228 0.97 -7.50 -9.66
C ILE A 228 0.64 -6.44 -8.62
N PRO A 229 1.19 -6.60 -7.41
CA PRO A 229 1.07 -5.58 -6.38
C PRO A 229 1.84 -4.29 -6.74
N PRO A 230 1.41 -3.13 -6.20
CA PRO A 230 2.15 -1.87 -6.35
C PRO A 230 3.60 -1.98 -5.85
N GLU A 231 3.85 -2.80 -4.83
CA GLU A 231 5.16 -3.02 -4.26
C GLU A 231 6.15 -3.62 -5.28
N LEU A 232 5.71 -4.59 -6.11
CA LEU A 232 6.53 -5.19 -7.17
C LEU A 232 6.64 -4.25 -8.38
N LEU A 233 5.53 -3.62 -8.74
CA LEU A 233 5.47 -2.66 -9.84
C LEU A 233 6.45 -1.51 -9.64
N GLY A 234 6.54 -0.97 -8.42
CA GLY A 234 7.51 0.06 -8.07
C GLY A 234 8.96 -0.37 -8.27
N VAL A 235 9.32 -1.63 -7.95
CA VAL A 235 10.67 -2.14 -8.20
C VAL A 235 10.97 -2.21 -9.70
N LEU A 236 10.03 -2.74 -10.48
CA LEU A 236 10.18 -2.90 -11.92
C LEU A 236 10.37 -1.55 -12.61
N LEU A 237 9.54 -0.58 -12.26
CA LEU A 237 9.52 0.76 -12.87
C LEU A 237 10.58 1.72 -12.32
N LYS A 238 11.31 1.38 -11.25
CA LYS A 238 12.32 2.25 -10.63
C LYS A 238 13.37 2.75 -11.63
N SER A 239 13.76 1.93 -12.61
CA SER A 239 14.72 2.32 -13.65
C SER A 239 14.12 3.22 -14.72
N SER A 240 12.79 3.23 -14.88
CA SER A 240 12.06 4.09 -15.81
C SER A 240 11.92 5.53 -15.30
N LYS A 241 12.52 5.85 -14.14
CA LYS A 241 12.58 7.18 -13.51
C LYS A 241 13.45 8.20 -14.28
N GLY A 242 13.52 8.10 -15.60
CA GLY A 242 14.15 9.12 -16.44
C GLY A 242 13.45 10.47 -16.25
N ASN A 243 14.06 11.33 -15.45
CA ASN A 243 13.82 12.77 -15.24
C ASN A 243 12.38 13.21 -14.94
N ASN A 244 12.12 13.53 -13.67
CA ASN A 244 11.01 14.37 -13.18
C ASN A 244 9.56 13.92 -13.44
N LYS A 245 9.33 12.70 -13.91
CA LYS A 245 7.96 12.19 -14.10
C LYS A 245 7.30 11.79 -12.78
N THR A 246 6.00 12.05 -12.67
CA THR A 246 5.13 11.51 -11.62
C THR A 246 4.89 10.02 -11.82
N VAL A 247 4.43 9.32 -10.77
CA VAL A 247 4.03 7.91 -10.90
C VAL A 247 2.96 7.73 -11.96
N GLU A 248 1.95 8.60 -11.99
CA GLU A 248 0.85 8.56 -12.97
C GLU A 248 1.38 8.64 -14.41
N GLU A 249 2.30 9.57 -14.68
CA GLU A 249 2.91 9.72 -16.00
C GLU A 249 3.71 8.47 -16.41
N ILE A 250 4.45 7.87 -15.47
CA ILE A 250 5.19 6.63 -15.73
C ILE A 250 4.23 5.49 -16.07
N LEU A 251 3.16 5.31 -15.29
CA LEU A 251 2.18 4.25 -15.54
C LEU A 251 1.47 4.45 -16.88
N ASN A 252 1.04 5.68 -17.19
CA ASN A 252 0.40 6.02 -18.46
C ASN A 252 1.33 5.77 -19.66
N CYS A 253 2.61 6.15 -19.58
CA CYS A 253 3.59 5.87 -20.64
C CYS A 253 3.76 4.37 -20.91
N ASN A 254 3.62 3.54 -19.88
CA ASN A 254 3.74 2.08 -19.99
C ASN A 254 2.38 1.37 -20.19
N LYS A 255 1.27 2.13 -20.32
CA LYS A 255 -0.10 1.60 -20.44
C LYS A 255 -0.46 0.63 -19.31
N ILE A 256 -0.04 0.96 -18.09
CA ILE A 256 -0.29 0.16 -16.89
C ILE A 256 -1.47 0.78 -16.14
N GLU A 257 -2.52 0.01 -15.95
CA GLU A 257 -3.74 0.44 -15.27
C GLU A 257 -4.04 -0.46 -14.07
N ILE A 258 -4.83 0.07 -13.12
CA ILE A 258 -5.38 -0.76 -12.04
C ILE A 258 -6.33 -1.76 -12.70
N SER A 259 -6.10 -3.04 -12.45
CA SER A 259 -6.94 -4.12 -12.98
C SER A 259 -7.91 -4.67 -11.95
N LYS A 260 -7.53 -4.59 -10.67
CA LYS A 260 -8.31 -5.12 -9.55
C LYS A 260 -8.31 -4.18 -8.35
N ILE A 261 -9.48 -4.08 -7.73
CA ILE A 261 -9.66 -3.47 -6.40
C ILE A 261 -10.29 -4.53 -5.49
N LYS A 262 -9.64 -4.84 -4.37
CA LYS A 262 -10.15 -5.79 -3.38
C LYS A 262 -10.99 -5.06 -2.35
N LEU A 263 -12.24 -5.49 -2.23
CA LEU A 263 -13.23 -5.00 -1.26
C LEU A 263 -13.48 -6.07 -0.19
N GLY A 264 -12.60 -6.14 0.80
CA GLY A 264 -12.67 -7.17 1.85
C GLY A 264 -12.46 -8.57 1.28
N LYS A 265 -13.54 -9.36 1.19
CA LYS A 265 -13.55 -10.71 0.57
C LYS A 265 -13.98 -10.70 -0.91
N LYS A 266 -14.47 -9.59 -1.44
CA LYS A 266 -14.89 -9.45 -2.84
C LYS A 266 -13.80 -8.78 -3.67
N GLU A 267 -13.77 -9.05 -4.96
CA GLU A 267 -12.88 -8.39 -5.92
C GLU A 267 -13.70 -7.73 -7.02
N ILE A 268 -13.34 -6.49 -7.36
CA ILE A 268 -13.87 -5.77 -8.51
C ILE A 268 -12.78 -5.74 -9.59
N LYS A 269 -13.12 -6.22 -10.79
CA LYS A 269 -12.33 -5.96 -11.99
C LYS A 269 -12.68 -4.56 -12.49
N VAL A 270 -11.66 -3.74 -12.71
CA VAL A 270 -11.78 -2.37 -13.21
C VAL A 270 -11.92 -2.36 -14.72
#